data_AF-A0A1W9QVF2-F1
#
_entry.id   AF-A0A1W9QVF2-F1
#
_cell.length_a   1.000
_cell.length_b   1.000
_cell.length_c   1.000
_cell.angle_alpha   90.00
_cell.angle_beta   90.00
_cell.angle_gamma   90.00
#
_symmetry.space_group_name_H-M   'P 1'
#
loop_
_entity.id
_entity.type
_entity.pdbx_description
1 polymer ?
#
loop_
_entity_poly.entity_id
_entity_poly.type
_entity_poly.pdbx_seq_one_letter_code
_entity_poly.pdbx_strand_id
1 'polypeptide(L)'
;NAATDGEIYPITIYILGYSLADLPYLAVAVNREIINSVNKKRIKVQSFFIDHLTHTSHIIQVRRLPEQRRTRLEKFLTLFNQAWVADKNYILELQNIPEEFEDIAKYLEGPAMDAGFRH
;
A
#
# COMPACT_ATOMS: atom_id res chain seq x y z
N ASN A 1 9.72 -25.38 27.47
CA ASN A 1 10.22 -24.52 26.39
C ASN A 1 9.30 -24.66 25.19
N ALA A 2 8.14 -24.00 25.24
CA ALA A 2 7.21 -23.97 24.12
C ALA A 2 7.70 -22.90 23.15
N ALA A 3 7.91 -23.28 21.89
CA ALA A 3 8.14 -22.35 20.81
C ALA A 3 6.95 -21.39 20.73
N THR A 4 7.22 -20.09 20.83
CA THR A 4 6.26 -19.04 20.54
C THR A 4 5.83 -19.19 19.10
N ASP A 5 4.57 -19.55 18.91
CA ASP A 5 3.88 -19.43 17.62
C ASP A 5 4.14 -18.02 17.10
N GLY A 6 4.72 -17.90 15.90
CA GLY A 6 5.17 -16.62 15.38
C GLY A 6 3.97 -15.72 15.11
N GLU A 7 3.63 -14.85 16.06
CA GLU A 7 2.49 -13.94 15.95
C GLU A 7 2.62 -13.08 14.68
N ILE A 8 1.71 -13.32 13.74
CA ILE A 8 1.63 -12.58 12.48
C ILE A 8 0.83 -11.31 12.74
N TYR A 9 1.53 -10.20 12.94
CA TYR A 9 0.90 -8.89 13.00
C TYR A 9 0.54 -8.44 11.58
N PRO A 10 -0.68 -7.91 11.34
CA PRO A 10 -1.01 -7.34 10.04
C PRO A 10 -0.11 -6.14 9.75
N ILE A 11 0.29 -5.99 8.49
CA ILE A 11 1.06 -4.84 8.01
C ILE A 11 0.11 -3.99 7.17
N THR A 12 0.01 -2.70 7.49
CA THR A 12 -0.80 -1.79 6.68
C THR A 12 0.03 -1.25 5.51
N ILE A 13 -0.49 -1.33 4.29
CA ILE A 13 0.16 -0.75 3.10
C ILE A 13 -0.83 0.21 2.45
N TYR A 14 -0.48 1.49 2.42
CA TYR A 14 -1.20 2.53 1.71
C TYR A 14 -0.57 2.73 0.33
N ILE A 15 -1.33 2.46 -0.73
CA ILE A 15 -0.92 2.71 -2.10
C ILE A 15 -1.63 3.98 -2.57
N LEU A 16 -0.88 5.06 -2.73
CA LEU A 16 -1.38 6.37 -3.11
C LEU A 16 -1.26 6.56 -4.62
N GLY A 17 -2.42 6.74 -5.28
CA GLY A 17 -2.53 7.08 -6.70
C GLY A 17 -2.16 8.55 -7.03
N TYR A 18 -1.70 9.31 -6.04
CA TYR A 18 -1.28 10.71 -6.15
C TYR A 18 -0.01 10.98 -5.34
N SER A 19 0.64 12.11 -5.64
CA SER A 19 1.85 12.54 -4.94
C SER A 19 1.51 13.50 -3.81
N LEU A 20 2.11 13.28 -2.64
CA LEU A 20 2.13 14.22 -1.52
C LEU A 20 3.28 15.21 -1.73
N ALA A 21 3.00 16.51 -1.58
CA ALA A 21 3.97 17.58 -1.82
C ALA A 21 5.06 17.64 -0.74
N ASP A 22 4.66 17.41 0.50
CA ASP A 22 5.48 17.38 1.71
C ASP A 22 6.24 16.06 1.91
N LEU A 23 5.93 15.03 1.11
CA LEU A 23 6.58 13.73 1.17
C LEU A 23 7.20 13.35 -0.19
N PRO A 24 8.42 13.81 -0.51
CA PRO A 24 9.05 13.62 -1.82
C PRO A 24 9.67 12.23 -2.04
N TYR A 25 9.15 11.17 -1.41
CA TYR A 25 9.72 9.83 -1.43
C TYR A 25 8.76 8.82 -2.08
N LEU A 26 9.29 7.87 -2.86
CA LEU A 26 8.50 6.79 -3.45
C LEU A 26 7.79 5.94 -2.39
N ALA A 27 8.52 5.53 -1.36
CA ALA A 27 8.00 4.71 -0.29
C ALA A 27 8.57 5.14 1.06
N VAL A 28 7.75 5.13 2.10
CA VAL A 28 8.18 5.39 3.48
C VAL A 28 7.57 4.37 4.43
N ALA A 29 8.34 3.95 5.42
CA ALA A 29 7.86 3.16 6.55
C ALA A 29 7.53 4.12 7.71
N VAL A 30 6.32 4.02 8.23
CA VAL A 30 5.86 4.77 9.40
C VAL A 30 5.85 3.82 10.58
N ASN A 31 6.87 3.98 11.43
CA ASN A 31 6.99 3.29 12.71
C ASN A 31 6.30 4.11 13.80
N ARG A 32 5.66 3.44 14.76
CA ARG A 32 4.95 4.12 15.83
C ARG A 32 5.86 4.42 17.01
N GLU A 33 5.65 5.58 17.61
CA GLU A 33 6.16 5.90 18.95
C GLU A 33 5.01 5.87 19.97
N ILE A 34 5.25 5.25 21.13
CA ILE A 34 4.29 5.30 22.24
C ILE A 34 4.55 6.59 23.00
N ILE A 35 3.54 7.44 23.12
CA ILE A 35 3.66 8.72 23.83
C ILE A 35 2.73 8.69 25.04
N ASN A 36 3.27 9.03 26.21
CA ASN A 36 2.46 9.27 27.39
C ASN A 36 1.64 10.54 27.18
N SER A 37 0.32 10.42 27.15
CA SER A 37 -0.55 11.57 26.87
C SER A 37 -0.51 12.68 27.94
N VAL A 38 -0.12 12.36 29.18
CA VAL A 38 -0.07 13.31 30.31
C VAL A 38 1.18 14.18 30.25
N ASN A 39 2.36 13.56 30.17
CA ASN A 39 3.64 14.27 30.22
C ASN A 39 4.33 14.43 28.86
N LYS A 40 3.70 13.95 27.78
CA LYS A 40 4.18 13.97 26.39
C LYS A 40 5.53 13.28 26.16
N LYS A 41 5.99 12.45 27.10
CA LYS A 41 7.24 11.70 26.95
C LYS A 41 7.02 10.42 26.16
N ARG A 42 8.02 10.06 25.35
CA ARG A 42 8.09 8.76 24.69
C ARG A 42 8.24 7.66 25.73
N ILE A 43 7.48 6.58 25.57
CA ILE A 43 7.53 5.38 26.40
C ILE A 43 8.15 4.26 25.57
N LYS A 44 9.14 3.58 26.13
CA LYS A 44 9.64 2.31 25.60
C LYS A 44 8.99 1.19 26.39
N VAL A 45 7.86 0.70 25.88
CA VAL A 45 7.15 -0.46 26.46
C VAL A 45 6.79 -1.41 25.33
N GLN A 46 6.97 -2.71 25.57
CA GLN A 46 6.48 -3.77 24.72
C GLN A 46 5.14 -4.24 25.30
N SER A 47 4.07 -4.16 24.53
CA SER A 47 2.73 -4.47 25.01
C SER A 47 1.95 -5.18 23.92
N PHE A 48 1.70 -6.46 24.13
CA PHE A 48 0.96 -7.32 23.20
C PHE A 48 -0.34 -6.67 22.70
N PHE A 49 -1.14 -6.10 23.59
CA PHE A 49 -2.41 -5.45 23.23
C PHE A 49 -2.21 -4.23 22.32
N ILE A 50 -1.21 -3.39 22.65
CA ILE A 50 -0.93 -2.19 21.86
C ILE A 50 -0.32 -2.59 20.50
N ASP A 51 0.60 -3.54 20.49
CA ASP A 51 1.27 -4.02 19.27
C ASP A 51 0.25 -4.66 18.30
N HIS A 52 -0.79 -5.32 18.83
CA HIS A 52 -1.92 -5.87 18.07
C HIS A 52 -2.88 -4.82 17.48
N LEU A 53 -2.92 -3.60 18.03
CA LEU A 53 -3.80 -2.54 17.53
C LEU A 53 -3.06 -1.51 16.69
N THR A 54 -1.74 -1.48 16.79
CA THR A 54 -0.92 -0.39 16.27
C THR A 54 0.19 -0.90 15.37
N HIS A 55 -0.18 -1.21 14.14
CA HIS A 55 0.70 -1.80 13.15
C HIS A 55 1.65 -0.79 12.51
N THR A 56 2.80 -1.28 12.08
CA THR A 56 3.65 -0.53 11.17
C THR A 56 2.92 -0.35 9.85
N SER A 57 3.03 0.84 9.27
CA SER A 57 2.43 1.12 7.98
C SER A 57 3.48 1.53 6.95
N HIS A 58 3.26 1.14 5.71
CA HIS A 58 4.06 1.56 4.58
C HIS A 58 3.21 2.44 3.67
N ILE A 59 3.73 3.61 3.30
CA ILE A 59 3.07 4.51 2.36
C ILE A 59 3.87 4.47 1.06
N ILE A 60 3.20 4.15 -0.04
CA ILE A 60 3.80 4.00 -1.37
C ILE A 60 3.09 4.97 -2.32
N GLN A 61 3.84 5.88 -2.94
CA GLN A 61 3.35 6.86 -3.91
C GLN A 61 3.64 6.37 -5.33
N VAL A 62 2.67 5.73 -6.00
CA VAL A 62 2.90 5.07 -7.30
C VAL A 62 3.25 6.05 -8.43
N ARG A 63 2.84 7.32 -8.32
CA ARG A 63 3.24 8.39 -9.26
C ARG A 63 4.73 8.74 -9.20
N ARG A 64 5.44 8.28 -8.16
CA ARG A 64 6.90 8.49 -7.99
C ARG A 64 7.71 7.26 -8.39
N LEU A 65 7.08 6.23 -8.97
CA LEU A 65 7.80 5.07 -9.49
C LEU A 65 8.75 5.51 -10.60
N PRO A 66 10.01 5.02 -10.61
CA PRO A 66 10.93 5.33 -11.69
C PRO A 66 10.39 4.77 -13.02
N GLU A 67 10.71 5.45 -14.12
CA GLU A 67 10.35 4.99 -15.47
C GLU A 67 10.92 3.59 -15.74
N GLN A 68 12.18 3.37 -15.35
CA GLN A 68 12.84 2.07 -15.41
C GLN A 68 12.50 1.25 -14.16
N ARG A 69 11.49 0.39 -14.27
CA ARG A 69 11.06 -0.52 -13.20
C ARG A 69 11.95 -1.76 -13.21
N ARG A 70 12.77 -1.90 -12.18
CA ARG A 70 13.79 -2.95 -12.07
C ARG A 70 13.35 -4.08 -11.17
N THR A 71 12.53 -3.79 -10.16
CA THR A 71 12.09 -4.80 -9.19
C THR A 71 10.69 -5.33 -9.51
N ARG A 72 10.43 -6.58 -9.12
CA ARG A 72 9.10 -7.20 -9.21
C ARG A 72 8.03 -6.38 -8.47
N LEU A 73 8.40 -5.74 -7.35
CA LEU A 73 7.49 -4.87 -6.61
C LEU A 73 7.14 -3.59 -7.39
N GLU A 74 8.12 -2.91 -7.99
CA GLU A 74 7.89 -1.71 -8.81
C GLU A 74 7.01 -2.00 -10.04
N LYS A 75 7.21 -3.19 -10.63
CA LYS A 75 6.38 -3.73 -11.69
C LYS A 75 4.95 -4.04 -11.20
N PHE A 76 4.78 -4.67 -10.04
CA PHE A 76 3.46 -4.94 -9.48
C PHE A 76 2.69 -3.66 -9.14
N LEU A 77 3.38 -2.65 -8.60
CA LEU A 77 2.80 -1.36 -8.27
C LEU A 77 2.32 -0.57 -9.51
N THR A 78 2.70 -0.97 -10.74
CA THR A 78 2.13 -0.37 -11.97
C THR A 78 0.62 -0.55 -12.03
N LEU A 79 0.13 -1.68 -11.53
CA LEU A 79 -1.28 -2.04 -11.59
C LEU A 79 -2.14 -1.04 -10.82
N PHE A 80 -1.56 -0.31 -9.86
CA PHE A 80 -2.28 0.66 -9.05
C PHE A 80 -2.02 2.11 -9.48
N ASN A 81 -1.32 2.33 -10.60
CA ASN A 81 -1.02 3.66 -11.08
C ASN A 81 -2.24 4.29 -11.78
N GLN A 82 -3.00 5.08 -11.02
CA GLN A 82 -4.20 5.76 -11.49
C GLN A 82 -3.96 6.93 -12.47
N ALA A 83 -2.72 7.14 -12.96
CA ALA A 83 -2.50 8.05 -14.09
C ALA A 83 -3.27 7.63 -15.35
N TRP A 84 -3.71 6.37 -15.41
CA TRP A 84 -4.42 5.75 -16.51
C TRP A 84 -5.92 5.55 -16.24
N VAL A 85 -6.53 6.38 -15.41
CA VAL A 85 -7.99 6.32 -15.21
C VAL A 85 -8.67 6.97 -16.40
N ALA A 86 -9.55 6.22 -17.06
CA ALA A 86 -10.38 6.75 -18.14
C ALA A 86 -11.27 7.89 -17.62
N ASP A 87 -11.47 8.93 -18.44
CA ASP A 87 -12.30 10.12 -18.13
C ASP A 87 -13.77 9.76 -17.80
N LYS A 88 -14.17 8.50 -18.01
CA LYS A 88 -15.49 7.95 -17.68
C LYS A 88 -15.35 6.70 -16.81
N ASN A 89 -15.61 6.89 -15.51
CA ASN A 89 -16.01 5.87 -14.53
C ASN A 89 -14.96 4.81 -14.17
N TYR A 90 -14.23 5.00 -13.05
CA TYR A 90 -13.60 4.00 -12.17
C TYR A 90 -12.85 2.79 -12.81
N ILE A 91 -12.65 2.78 -14.12
CA ILE A 91 -11.99 1.73 -14.87
C ILE A 91 -10.50 2.04 -14.86
N LEU A 92 -9.76 1.07 -14.35
CA LEU A 92 -8.32 1.05 -14.36
C LEU A 92 -7.85 0.70 -15.77
N GLU A 93 -7.34 1.66 -16.56
CA GLU A 93 -6.73 1.32 -17.85
C GLU A 93 -5.29 0.86 -17.61
N LEU A 94 -5.07 -0.43 -17.59
CA LEU A 94 -3.74 -0.98 -17.36
C LEU A 94 -2.89 -0.89 -18.63
N GLN A 95 -1.97 0.08 -18.70
CA GLN A 95 -0.99 0.19 -19.79
C GLN A 95 0.36 -0.41 -19.40
N ASN A 96 1.00 -1.09 -20.35
CA ASN A 96 2.33 -1.72 -20.17
C ASN A 96 2.37 -2.75 -19.01
N ILE A 97 1.36 -3.63 -18.94
CA ILE A 97 1.32 -4.72 -17.94
C ILE A 97 2.53 -5.64 -18.19
N PRO A 98 3.37 -5.89 -17.18
CA PRO A 98 4.40 -6.92 -17.26
C PRO A 98 3.76 -8.30 -17.45
N GLU A 99 4.27 -9.11 -18.39
CA GLU A 99 3.75 -10.45 -18.72
C GLU A 99 3.52 -11.33 -17.47
N GLU A 100 4.42 -11.22 -16.50
CA GLU A 100 4.36 -11.90 -15.19
C GLU A 100 3.10 -11.56 -14.33
N PHE A 101 2.31 -10.56 -14.71
CA PHE A 101 1.12 -10.09 -14.00
C PHE A 101 -0.15 -10.03 -14.86
N GLU A 102 -0.16 -10.61 -16.07
CA GLU A 102 -1.35 -10.60 -16.93
C GLU A 102 -2.59 -11.21 -16.25
N ASP A 103 -2.41 -12.32 -15.54
CA ASP A 103 -3.52 -13.00 -14.85
C ASP A 103 -4.11 -12.11 -13.74
N ILE A 104 -3.25 -11.36 -13.05
CA ILE A 104 -3.67 -10.41 -12.01
C ILE A 104 -4.40 -9.23 -12.65
N ALA A 105 -3.90 -8.71 -13.77
CA ALA A 105 -4.54 -7.63 -14.51
C ALA A 105 -5.97 -8.02 -14.94
N LYS A 106 -6.14 -9.22 -15.53
CA LYS A 106 -7.48 -9.74 -15.90
C LYS A 106 -8.42 -9.83 -14.70
N TYR A 107 -7.91 -10.25 -13.54
CA TYR A 107 -8.69 -10.31 -12.32
C TYR A 107 -9.11 -8.92 -11.81
N LEU A 108 -8.25 -7.90 -11.96
CA LEU A 108 -8.57 -6.52 -11.57
C LEU A 108 -9.56 -5.84 -12.52
N GLU A 109 -9.54 -6.19 -13.81
CA GLU A 109 -10.47 -5.67 -14.80
C GLU A 109 -11.91 -6.20 -14.60
N GLY A 110 -12.06 -7.47 -14.18
CA GLY A 110 -13.37 -8.11 -14.01
C GLY A 110 -14.36 -7.31 -13.14
N PRO A 111 -14.01 -6.95 -11.89
CA PRO A 111 -14.86 -6.14 -11.01
C PRO A 111 -15.09 -4.71 -11.51
N ALA A 112 -14.11 -4.10 -12.17
CA ALA A 112 -14.24 -2.74 -12.72
C ALA A 112 -15.20 -2.67 -13.93
N MET A 113 -15.44 -3.81 -14.59
CA MET A 113 -16.34 -3.94 -15.73
C MET A 113 -17.76 -4.40 -15.36
N ASP A 114 -17.99 -4.84 -14.12
CA ASP A 114 -19.31 -5.25 -13.64
C ASP A 114 -20.25 -4.02 -13.59
N ALA A 115 -21.38 -4.13 -14.29
CA ALA A 115 -22.36 -3.07 -14.45
C ALA A 115 -22.97 -2.62 -13.10
N GLY A 116 -22.92 -3.46 -12.06
CA GLY A 116 -23.39 -3.11 -10.72
C GLY A 116 -22.57 -2.02 -10.01
N PHE A 117 -21.33 -1.77 -10.43
CA PHE A 117 -20.46 -0.72 -9.87
C PHE A 117 -20.50 0.60 -10.65
N ARG A 118 -21.27 0.69 -11.73
CA ARG A 118 -21.34 1.86 -12.64
C ARG A 118 -22.50 2.83 -12.35
N HIS A 119 -23.11 2.77 -11.16
CA HIS A 119 -24.21 3.63 -10.75
C HIS A 119 -23.77 4.87 -9.98
#